data_AF-A0AAU6LFH5-F1
#
_entry.id   AF-A0AAU6LFH5-F1
#
_cell.length_a   1.000
_cell.length_b   1.000
_cell.length_c   1.000
_cell.angle_alpha   90.00
_cell.angle_beta   90.00
_cell.angle_gamma   90.00
#
_symmetry.space_group_name_H-M   'P 1'
#
loop_
_entity.id
_entity.type
_entity.pdbx_description
1 polymer ?
#
loop_
_entity_poly.entity_id
_entity_poly.type
_entity_poly.pdbx_seq_one_letter_code
_entity_poly.pdbx_strand_id
1 'polypeptide(L)'
;MTAPDRAELVTWGRCRSGKRWFWAARWYESATWQEHIEHGRTDTEAEALREGEAAARQITGGGPVHLTLQHGVAADVLKAVSAAQRQQRPPAEGQAAEAVEYLYGIDHGGEHNDFTSTVVQFRIIRRTARRIYYLNNHCTEREQGTRYVDRQELEAAGKVRRASRYAGEDFTTLYAAPPDLDERRRTEPPVDLGALRQRMADAHPDRGGTDAEFIAARTAYDRARQLT
;
A
#
# COMPACT_ATOMS: atom_id res chain seq x y z
N MET A 1 -38.94 27.64 23.40
CA MET A 1 -38.11 27.22 22.25
C MET A 1 -36.84 28.04 22.28
N THR A 2 -35.77 27.46 22.79
CA THR A 2 -34.42 28.05 22.75
C THR A 2 -33.98 28.05 21.29
N ALA A 3 -33.43 29.16 20.78
CA ALA A 3 -32.87 29.19 19.44
C ALA A 3 -31.82 28.09 19.32
N PRO A 4 -31.75 27.35 18.19
CA PRO A 4 -30.73 26.32 18.01
C PRO A 4 -29.34 26.94 18.19
N ASP A 5 -28.52 26.23 18.95
CA ASP A 5 -27.14 26.60 19.22
C ASP A 5 -26.39 26.72 17.88
N ARG A 6 -25.74 27.85 17.65
CA ARG A 6 -25.22 28.20 16.32
C ARG A 6 -23.87 27.53 16.10
N ALA A 7 -23.68 26.89 14.95
CA ALA A 7 -22.39 26.34 14.55
C ALA A 7 -21.33 27.45 14.50
N GLU A 8 -20.28 27.32 15.31
CA GLU A 8 -19.20 28.32 15.40
C GLU A 8 -18.23 28.25 14.20
N LEU A 9 -18.11 27.07 13.58
CA LEU A 9 -17.19 26.80 12.50
C LEU A 9 -17.84 25.88 11.45
N VAL A 10 -17.87 26.34 10.21
CA VAL A 10 -18.28 25.53 9.06
C VAL A 10 -17.10 25.39 8.12
N THR A 11 -16.68 24.15 7.87
CA THR A 11 -15.66 23.85 6.88
C THR A 11 -16.32 23.19 5.68
N TRP A 12 -16.04 23.66 4.47
CA TRP A 12 -16.58 23.03 3.26
C TRP A 12 -15.50 22.88 2.20
N GLY A 13 -15.74 22.03 1.21
CA GLY A 13 -14.79 21.81 0.14
C GLY A 13 -15.39 21.07 -1.04
N ARG A 14 -14.56 20.83 -2.04
CA ARG A 14 -14.92 20.06 -3.23
C ARG A 14 -13.74 19.26 -3.78
N CYS A 15 -14.00 18.12 -4.39
CA CYS A 15 -13.00 17.26 -5.02
C CYS A 15 -13.56 16.56 -6.27
N ARG A 16 -12.67 16.09 -7.16
CA ARG A 16 -13.04 15.35 -8.37
C ARG A 16 -13.34 13.89 -8.02
N SER A 17 -14.45 13.34 -8.51
CA SER A 17 -14.85 11.94 -8.33
C SER A 17 -15.23 11.32 -9.69
N GLY A 18 -14.23 10.74 -10.36
CA GLY A 18 -14.40 10.23 -11.73
C GLY A 18 -14.75 11.34 -12.72
N LYS A 19 -15.91 11.24 -13.37
CA LYS A 19 -16.42 12.26 -14.31
C LYS A 19 -17.16 13.42 -13.64
N ARG A 20 -17.51 13.27 -12.35
CA ARG A 20 -18.34 14.21 -11.59
C ARG A 20 -17.50 14.95 -10.54
N TRP A 21 -18.08 15.98 -9.97
CA TRP A 21 -17.54 16.68 -8.80
C TRP A 21 -18.33 16.31 -7.56
N PHE A 22 -17.63 16.27 -6.42
CA PHE A 22 -18.20 16.02 -5.11
C PHE A 22 -17.93 17.25 -4.23
N TRP A 23 -18.92 17.70 -3.48
CA TRP A 23 -18.77 18.75 -2.49
C TRP A 23 -19.24 18.24 -1.13
N ALA A 24 -18.69 18.80 -0.06
CA ALA A 24 -19.14 18.54 1.30
C ALA A 24 -18.99 19.79 2.17
N ALA A 25 -19.95 20.00 3.08
CA ALA A 25 -19.91 20.97 4.16
C ALA A 25 -20.03 20.22 5.48
N ARG A 26 -19.12 20.51 6.42
CA ARG A 26 -19.00 19.89 7.73
C ARG A 26 -19.07 20.97 8.80
N TRP A 27 -19.84 20.69 9.84
CA TRP A 27 -19.89 21.52 11.05
C TRP A 27 -20.11 20.66 12.28
N TYR A 28 -19.87 21.27 13.44
CA TYR A 28 -20.12 20.65 14.73
C TYR A 28 -21.18 21.46 15.47
N GLU A 29 -22.14 20.77 16.09
CA GLU A 29 -23.05 21.40 17.04
C GLU A 29 -22.28 21.70 18.33
N SER A 30 -22.22 22.95 18.75
CA SER A 30 -21.38 23.41 19.88
C SER A 30 -21.74 22.76 21.21
N ALA A 31 -23.03 22.53 21.47
CA ALA A 31 -23.50 21.92 22.71
C ALA A 31 -23.13 20.43 22.84
N THR A 32 -23.18 19.68 21.74
CA THR A 32 -23.07 18.21 21.74
C THR A 32 -21.76 17.71 21.14
N TRP A 33 -21.01 18.59 20.46
CA TRP A 33 -19.91 18.24 19.57
C TRP A 33 -20.30 17.21 18.50
N GLN A 34 -21.60 17.08 18.22
CA GLN A 34 -22.08 16.17 17.19
C GLN A 34 -21.66 16.69 15.83
N GLU A 35 -21.01 15.83 15.04
CA GLU A 35 -20.62 16.13 13.68
C GLU A 35 -21.83 16.03 12.76
N HIS A 36 -22.00 17.04 11.91
CA HIS A 36 -22.99 17.06 10.85
C HIS A 36 -22.30 17.30 9.52
N ILE A 37 -22.77 16.59 8.50
CA ILE A 37 -22.18 16.61 7.17
C ILE A 37 -23.31 16.69 6.14
N GLU A 38 -23.25 17.71 5.29
CA GLU A 38 -24.02 17.79 4.06
C GLU A 38 -23.09 17.59 2.87
N HIS A 39 -23.56 16.90 1.83
CA HIS A 39 -22.74 16.62 0.65
C HIS A 39 -23.59 16.41 -0.60
N GLY A 40 -22.96 16.61 -1.77
CA GLY A 40 -23.63 16.44 -3.05
C GLY A 40 -22.67 16.07 -4.19
N ARG A 41 -23.26 15.78 -5.36
CA ARG A 41 -22.53 15.51 -6.60
C ARG A 41 -23.11 16.34 -7.73
N THR A 42 -22.22 17.00 -8.48
CA THR A 42 -22.56 17.81 -9.65
C THR A 42 -21.74 17.36 -10.84
N ASP A 43 -22.13 17.77 -12.04
CA ASP A 43 -21.42 17.39 -13.25
C ASP A 43 -20.26 18.35 -13.55
N THR A 44 -20.38 19.61 -13.12
CA THR A 44 -19.35 20.63 -13.31
C THR A 44 -18.71 21.10 -11.99
N GLU A 45 -17.51 21.67 -12.11
CA GLU A 45 -16.76 22.22 -10.98
C GLU A 45 -17.46 23.45 -10.38
N ALA A 46 -17.98 24.30 -11.26
CA ALA A 46 -18.65 25.54 -10.89
C ALA A 46 -19.93 25.26 -10.10
N GLU A 47 -20.70 24.24 -10.49
CA GLU A 47 -21.87 23.80 -9.72
C GLU A 47 -21.48 23.28 -8.34
N ALA A 48 -20.43 22.46 -8.23
CA ALA A 48 -19.97 21.96 -6.93
C ALA A 48 -19.50 23.10 -6.01
N LEU A 49 -18.84 24.10 -6.57
CA LEU A 49 -18.45 25.31 -5.83
C LEU A 49 -19.70 26.03 -5.31
N ARG A 50 -20.65 26.32 -6.20
CA ARG A 50 -21.87 27.07 -5.87
C ARG A 50 -22.75 26.33 -4.85
N GLU A 51 -22.97 25.03 -5.03
CA GLU A 51 -23.79 24.24 -4.12
C GLU A 51 -23.11 24.04 -2.75
N GLY A 52 -21.80 23.77 -2.74
CA GLY A 52 -21.04 23.63 -1.49
C GLY A 52 -21.02 24.93 -0.68
N GLU A 53 -20.84 26.08 -1.35
CA GLU A 53 -20.92 27.38 -0.69
C GLU A 53 -22.33 27.69 -0.20
N ALA A 54 -23.36 27.40 -1.01
CA ALA A 54 -24.75 27.63 -0.63
C ALA A 54 -25.15 26.79 0.60
N ALA A 55 -24.78 25.51 0.63
CA ALA A 55 -24.98 24.64 1.80
C ALA A 55 -24.27 25.20 3.04
N ALA A 56 -23.00 25.58 2.90
CA ALA A 56 -22.23 26.19 3.99
C ALA A 56 -22.91 27.46 4.54
N ARG A 57 -23.44 28.33 3.67
CA ARG A 57 -24.18 29.55 4.07
C ARG A 57 -25.55 29.26 4.69
N GLN A 58 -26.23 28.20 4.24
CA GLN A 58 -27.51 27.80 4.82
C GLN A 58 -27.32 27.31 6.26
N ILE A 59 -26.25 26.54 6.52
CA ILE A 59 -25.89 26.04 7.86
C ILE A 59 -25.65 27.21 8.84
N THR A 60 -25.04 28.31 8.39
CA THR A 60 -24.80 29.47 9.25
C THR A 60 -26.04 30.32 9.55
N GLY A 61 -27.17 30.04 8.88
CA GLY A 61 -28.39 30.82 9.00
C GLY A 61 -28.19 32.30 8.64
N GLY A 62 -27.19 32.62 7.81
CA GLY A 62 -26.80 33.99 7.46
C GLY A 62 -26.08 34.77 8.56
N GLY A 63 -25.77 34.15 9.70
CA GLY A 63 -25.01 34.77 10.79
C GLY A 63 -23.51 34.88 10.50
N PRO A 64 -22.77 35.71 11.27
CA PRO A 64 -21.32 35.78 11.19
C PRO A 64 -20.73 34.47 11.75
N VAL A 65 -20.34 33.56 10.86
CA VAL A 65 -19.68 32.30 11.19
C VAL A 65 -18.38 32.22 10.40
N HIS A 66 -17.36 31.61 10.99
CA HIS A 66 -16.12 31.34 10.27
C HIS A 66 -16.36 30.25 9.22
N LEU A 67 -16.36 30.65 7.94
CA LEU A 67 -16.48 29.75 6.79
C LEU A 67 -15.07 29.46 6.24
N THR A 68 -14.61 28.22 6.33
CA THR A 68 -13.30 27.81 5.79
C THR A 68 -13.46 26.90 4.58
N LEU A 69 -12.83 27.25 3.46
CA LEU A 69 -12.72 26.38 2.29
C LEU A 69 -11.53 25.42 2.46
N GLN A 70 -11.80 24.12 2.62
CA GLN A 70 -10.81 23.05 2.70
C GLN A 70 -11.22 21.86 1.81
N HIS A 71 -10.59 21.71 0.65
CA HIS A 71 -10.86 20.61 -0.29
C HIS A 71 -10.62 19.22 0.30
N GLY A 72 -9.73 19.09 1.30
CA GLY A 72 -9.49 17.83 2.02
C GLY A 72 -10.74 17.26 2.68
N VAL A 73 -11.63 18.11 3.22
CA VAL A 73 -12.89 17.67 3.85
C VAL A 73 -13.76 16.91 2.85
N ALA A 74 -13.92 17.42 1.63
CA ALA A 74 -14.69 16.72 0.61
C ALA A 74 -14.07 15.37 0.20
N ALA A 75 -12.73 15.27 0.17
CA ALA A 75 -12.07 14.00 -0.11
C ALA A 75 -12.31 12.96 1.00
N ASP A 76 -12.28 13.37 2.26
CA ASP A 76 -12.48 12.47 3.40
C ASP A 76 -13.94 12.03 3.53
N VAL A 77 -14.89 12.96 3.37
CA VAL A 77 -16.32 12.62 3.32
C VAL A 77 -16.62 11.67 2.14
N LEU A 78 -16.04 11.91 0.95
CA LEU A 78 -16.23 11.02 -0.19
C LEU A 78 -15.72 9.59 0.10
N LYS A 79 -14.59 9.45 0.80
CA LYS A 79 -14.08 8.12 1.22
C LYS A 79 -15.07 7.44 2.16
N ALA A 80 -15.58 8.15 3.17
CA ALA A 80 -16.54 7.62 4.14
C ALA A 80 -17.84 7.18 3.46
N VAL A 81 -18.45 8.04 2.63
CA VAL A 81 -19.67 7.71 1.86
C VAL A 81 -19.44 6.51 0.96
N SER A 82 -18.29 6.46 0.26
CA SER A 82 -17.97 5.33 -0.62
C SER A 82 -17.72 4.02 0.13
N ALA A 83 -17.23 4.08 1.38
CA ALA A 83 -17.06 2.92 2.24
C ALA A 83 -18.40 2.40 2.75
N ALA A 84 -19.29 3.29 3.21
CA ALA A 84 -20.65 2.93 3.63
C ALA A 84 -21.45 2.32 2.47
N GLN A 85 -21.38 2.90 1.27
CA GLN A 85 -22.02 2.34 0.08
C GLN A 85 -21.48 0.95 -0.30
N ARG A 86 -20.19 0.68 -0.05
CA ARG A 86 -19.61 -0.64 -0.27
C ARG A 86 -20.14 -1.68 0.72
N GLN A 87 -20.36 -1.30 1.98
CA GLN A 87 -20.93 -2.19 2.99
C GLN A 87 -22.41 -2.54 2.70
N GLN A 88 -23.15 -1.60 2.11
CA GLN A 88 -24.56 -1.82 1.73
C GLN A 88 -24.72 -2.58 0.40
N ARG A 89 -23.68 -2.66 -0.42
CA ARG A 89 -23.75 -3.36 -1.69
C ARG A 89 -23.94 -4.85 -1.39
N PRO A 90 -25.01 -5.50 -1.91
CA PRO A 90 -25.17 -6.94 -1.79
C PRO A 90 -23.91 -7.63 -2.33
N PRO A 91 -23.46 -8.74 -1.72
CA PRO A 91 -22.41 -9.55 -2.31
C PRO A 91 -22.84 -9.85 -3.75
N ALA A 92 -21.96 -9.58 -4.71
CA ALA A 92 -22.30 -9.73 -6.12
C ALA A 92 -22.77 -11.17 -6.35
N GLU A 93 -24.03 -11.34 -6.80
CA GLU A 93 -24.56 -12.63 -7.19
C GLU A 93 -23.62 -13.23 -8.24
N GLY A 94 -23.02 -14.38 -7.93
CA GLY A 94 -22.02 -15.03 -8.78
C GLY A 94 -20.57 -14.91 -8.32
N GLN A 95 -20.27 -14.19 -7.23
CA GLN A 95 -19.09 -14.53 -6.43
C GLN A 95 -19.41 -15.80 -5.65
N ALA A 96 -19.41 -16.93 -6.36
CA ALA A 96 -19.11 -18.21 -5.73
C ALA A 96 -17.92 -17.98 -4.80
N ALA A 97 -17.91 -18.65 -3.64
CA ALA A 97 -16.72 -18.73 -2.83
C ALA A 97 -15.63 -19.41 -3.67
N GLU A 98 -14.99 -18.63 -4.56
CA GLU A 98 -13.81 -19.01 -5.29
C GLU A 98 -12.84 -19.47 -4.20
N ALA A 99 -12.28 -20.67 -4.40
CA ALA A 99 -11.25 -21.18 -3.52
C ALA A 99 -10.29 -20.04 -3.20
N VAL A 100 -9.97 -19.84 -1.92
CA VAL A 100 -9.07 -18.75 -1.54
C VAL A 100 -7.73 -19.07 -2.17
N GLU A 101 -7.41 -18.34 -3.24
CA GLU A 101 -6.17 -18.51 -3.98
C GLU A 101 -5.13 -17.53 -3.44
N TYR A 102 -3.87 -17.97 -3.46
CA TYR A 102 -2.75 -17.23 -2.92
C TYR A 102 -1.70 -17.00 -4.00
N LEU A 103 -0.99 -15.88 -3.89
CA LEU A 103 0.35 -15.74 -4.44
C LEU A 103 1.36 -16.05 -3.34
N TYR A 104 2.55 -16.49 -3.72
CA TYR A 104 3.60 -16.85 -2.78
C TYR A 104 4.80 -15.92 -2.97
N GLY A 105 5.39 -15.47 -1.87
CA GLY A 105 6.68 -14.78 -1.87
C GLY A 105 7.66 -15.49 -0.95
N ILE A 106 8.91 -15.07 -1.03
CA ILE A 106 9.97 -15.55 -0.13
C ILE A 106 10.34 -14.39 0.77
N ASP A 107 10.11 -14.56 2.06
CA ASP A 107 10.65 -13.70 3.10
C ASP A 107 12.07 -14.17 3.38
N HIS A 108 13.05 -13.26 3.39
CA HIS A 108 14.44 -13.59 3.68
C HIS A 108 14.80 -13.38 5.15
N GLY A 109 13.84 -12.98 6.00
CA GLY A 109 14.08 -12.63 7.38
C GLY A 109 14.68 -11.22 7.48
N GLY A 110 14.08 -10.37 8.30
CA GLY A 110 14.61 -9.03 8.60
C GLY A 110 15.92 -9.06 9.39
N GLU A 111 16.45 -7.89 9.75
CA GLU A 111 17.78 -7.62 10.35
C GLU A 111 18.18 -8.46 11.59
N HIS A 112 17.29 -9.29 12.12
CA HIS A 112 17.56 -10.18 13.24
C HIS A 112 17.91 -11.61 12.78
N ASN A 113 19.15 -11.80 12.32
CA ASN A 113 20.01 -13.01 12.30
C ASN A 113 19.47 -14.43 12.02
N ASP A 114 18.16 -14.66 11.89
CA ASP A 114 17.59 -15.91 11.43
C ASP A 114 17.41 -15.80 9.90
N PHE A 115 18.48 -16.13 9.18
CA PHE A 115 18.54 -16.21 7.70
C PHE A 115 17.64 -17.30 7.10
N THR A 116 16.64 -17.76 7.85
CA THR A 116 15.67 -18.74 7.37
C THR A 116 14.73 -18.06 6.40
N SER A 117 14.93 -18.33 5.11
CA SER A 117 13.94 -17.95 4.11
C SER A 117 12.64 -18.71 4.39
N THR A 118 11.50 -18.02 4.39
CA THR A 118 10.17 -18.63 4.58
C THR A 118 9.26 -18.28 3.42
N VAL A 119 8.33 -19.18 3.10
CA VAL A 119 7.30 -18.90 2.08
C VAL A 119 6.15 -18.17 2.73
N VAL A 120 5.89 -16.94 2.30
CA VAL A 120 4.74 -16.16 2.74
C VAL A 120 3.62 -16.21 1.71
N GLN A 121 2.39 -16.14 2.21
CA GLN A 121 1.19 -16.22 1.38
C GLN A 121 0.50 -14.85 1.28
N PHE A 122 0.12 -14.47 0.07
CA PHE A 122 -0.61 -13.25 -0.25
C PHE A 122 -1.98 -13.60 -0.79
N ARG A 123 -3.03 -13.24 -0.05
CA ARG A 123 -4.40 -13.54 -0.44
C ARG A 123 -4.77 -12.78 -1.72
N ILE A 124 -5.20 -13.50 -2.76
CA ILE A 124 -5.78 -12.90 -3.96
C ILE A 124 -7.19 -12.42 -3.62
N ILE A 125 -7.50 -11.17 -3.96
CA ILE A 125 -8.80 -10.56 -3.72
C ILE A 125 -9.58 -10.27 -4.99
N ARG A 126 -8.90 -10.22 -6.14
CA ARG A 126 -9.55 -10.02 -7.45
C ARG A 126 -8.64 -10.45 -8.58
N ARG A 127 -9.16 -11.25 -9.50
CA ARG A 127 -8.53 -11.50 -10.80
C ARG A 127 -9.24 -10.70 -11.90
N THR A 128 -8.48 -10.24 -12.86
CA THR A 128 -8.97 -9.61 -14.10
C THR A 128 -8.26 -10.26 -15.28
N ALA A 129 -8.60 -9.88 -16.52
CA ALA A 129 -7.89 -10.41 -17.69
C ALA A 129 -6.40 -10.03 -17.73
N ARG A 130 -6.02 -8.90 -17.12
CA ARG A 130 -4.63 -8.37 -17.16
C ARG A 130 -3.91 -8.38 -15.81
N ARG A 131 -4.66 -8.32 -14.71
CA ARG A 131 -4.08 -8.12 -13.37
C ARG A 131 -4.65 -9.08 -12.34
N ILE A 132 -3.79 -9.51 -11.42
CA ILE A 132 -4.16 -10.18 -10.18
C ILE A 132 -3.92 -9.20 -9.04
N TYR A 133 -4.98 -8.87 -8.28
CA TYR A 133 -4.92 -8.02 -7.11
C TYR A 133 -4.84 -8.89 -5.85
N TYR A 134 -3.95 -8.54 -4.93
CA TYR A 134 -3.70 -9.26 -3.70
C TYR A 134 -3.54 -8.31 -2.52
N LEU A 135 -3.78 -8.82 -1.30
CA LEU A 135 -3.53 -8.10 -0.06
C LEU A 135 -2.08 -8.30 0.38
N ASN A 136 -1.36 -7.21 0.57
CA ASN A 136 -0.06 -7.22 1.23
C ASN A 136 -0.26 -6.96 2.72
N ASN A 137 -0.18 -8.02 3.52
CA ASN A 137 -0.30 -7.95 4.99
C ASN A 137 1.04 -8.21 5.70
N HIS A 138 2.11 -8.45 4.95
CA HIS A 138 3.44 -8.82 5.47
C HIS A 138 4.42 -7.64 5.50
N CYS A 139 3.93 -6.42 5.27
CA CYS A 139 4.72 -5.20 5.36
C CYS A 139 4.24 -4.32 6.52
N THR A 140 4.98 -3.24 6.79
CA THR A 140 4.64 -2.25 7.82
C THR A 140 3.21 -1.73 7.65
N GLU A 141 2.55 -1.26 8.72
CA GLU A 141 1.17 -0.72 8.65
C GLU A 141 0.98 0.33 7.54
N ARG A 142 2.02 1.10 7.22
CA ARG A 142 2.02 2.10 6.14
C ARG A 142 1.99 1.49 4.74
N GLU A 143 2.46 0.26 4.59
CA GLU A 143 2.62 -0.43 3.31
C GLU A 143 1.58 -1.52 3.08
N GLN A 144 0.80 -1.82 4.13
CA GLN A 144 -0.37 -2.67 4.04
C GLN A 144 -1.36 -2.11 3.03
N GLY A 145 -1.91 -3.01 2.22
CA GLY A 145 -2.94 -2.62 1.25
C GLY A 145 -3.02 -3.53 0.04
N THR A 146 -3.90 -3.12 -0.88
CA THR A 146 -4.09 -3.82 -2.15
C THR A 146 -2.95 -3.52 -3.11
N ARG A 147 -2.29 -4.57 -3.57
CA ARG A 147 -1.26 -4.52 -4.63
C ARG A 147 -1.75 -5.31 -5.85
N TYR A 148 -1.00 -5.25 -6.95
CA TYR A 148 -1.31 -6.05 -8.13
C TYR A 148 -0.04 -6.53 -8.85
N VAL A 149 -0.18 -7.63 -9.57
CA VAL A 149 0.79 -8.14 -10.56
C VAL A 149 0.15 -8.31 -11.93
N ASP A 150 0.97 -8.38 -12.97
CA ASP A 150 0.53 -8.76 -14.30
C ASP A 150 0.14 -10.25 -14.30
N ARG A 151 -1.08 -10.54 -14.77
CA ARG A 151 -1.62 -11.90 -14.80
C ARG A 151 -0.94 -12.74 -15.87
N GLN A 152 -0.75 -12.18 -17.06
CA GLN A 152 -0.27 -12.91 -18.22
C GLN A 152 1.20 -13.30 -18.02
N GLU A 153 1.99 -12.38 -17.48
CA GLU A 153 3.39 -12.67 -17.11
C GLU A 153 3.46 -13.78 -16.05
N LEU A 154 2.65 -13.68 -15.00
CA LEU A 154 2.64 -14.69 -13.94
C LEU A 154 2.18 -16.06 -14.45
N GLU A 155 1.12 -16.13 -15.25
CA GLU A 155 0.60 -17.39 -15.80
C GLU A 155 1.56 -18.02 -16.82
N ALA A 156 2.30 -17.20 -17.60
CA ALA A 156 3.26 -17.70 -18.57
C ALA A 156 4.58 -18.18 -17.93
N ALA A 157 5.10 -17.45 -16.94
CA ALA A 157 6.41 -17.72 -16.34
C ALA A 157 6.35 -18.44 -14.99
N GLY A 158 5.17 -18.57 -14.38
CA GLY A 158 4.98 -19.10 -13.02
C GLY A 158 5.45 -18.15 -11.90
N LYS A 159 6.13 -17.06 -12.26
CA LYS A 159 6.62 -16.01 -11.35
C LYS A 159 6.66 -14.65 -12.03
N VAL A 160 6.57 -13.59 -11.24
CA VAL A 160 6.64 -12.21 -11.71
C VAL A 160 7.56 -11.41 -10.80
N ARG A 161 8.47 -10.62 -11.40
CA ARG A 161 9.37 -9.74 -10.65
C ARG A 161 8.75 -8.35 -10.59
N ARG A 162 8.51 -7.86 -9.37
CA ARG A 162 8.03 -6.50 -9.15
C ARG A 162 9.22 -5.57 -8.98
N ALA A 163 9.22 -4.48 -9.74
CA ALA A 163 10.08 -3.34 -9.42
C ALA A 163 9.55 -2.71 -8.12
N SER A 164 10.26 -2.93 -7.02
CA SER A 164 10.04 -2.13 -5.82
C SER A 164 10.58 -0.72 -6.06
N ARG A 165 9.80 0.29 -5.67
CA ARG A 165 10.26 1.69 -5.65
C ARG A 165 11.04 2.03 -4.38
N TYR A 166 11.02 1.14 -3.38
CA TYR A 166 11.69 1.32 -2.11
C TYR A 166 12.75 0.25 -1.94
N ALA A 167 13.98 0.66 -1.65
CA ALA A 167 15.04 -0.26 -1.26
C ALA A 167 14.60 -0.96 0.03
N GLY A 168 14.47 -2.28 -0.01
CA GLY A 168 14.06 -3.08 1.16
C GLY A 168 12.60 -3.58 1.16
N GLU A 169 11.83 -3.46 0.07
CA GLU A 169 10.63 -4.31 -0.03
C GLU A 169 11.11 -5.76 -0.19
N ASP A 170 11.06 -6.52 0.90
CA ASP A 170 11.04 -7.98 0.88
C ASP A 170 9.91 -8.40 -0.08
N PHE A 171 10.05 -9.52 -0.79
CA PHE A 171 9.09 -9.97 -1.84
C PHE A 171 9.18 -9.27 -3.21
N THR A 172 10.39 -9.04 -3.72
CA THR A 172 10.59 -8.58 -5.13
C THR A 172 10.10 -9.57 -6.19
N THR A 173 9.89 -10.83 -5.84
CA THR A 173 9.40 -11.88 -6.76
C THR A 173 8.21 -12.60 -6.14
N LEU A 174 7.13 -12.74 -6.91
CA LEU A 174 5.93 -13.49 -6.52
C LEU A 174 5.74 -14.69 -7.43
N TYR A 175 5.24 -15.78 -6.87
CA TYR A 175 5.07 -17.09 -7.51
C TYR A 175 3.60 -17.50 -7.52
N ALA A 176 3.19 -18.19 -8.59
CA ALA A 176 1.84 -18.74 -8.73
C ALA A 176 1.59 -19.98 -7.86
N ALA A 177 2.66 -20.71 -7.52
CA ALA A 177 2.66 -21.86 -6.63
C ALA A 177 3.71 -21.64 -5.51
N PRO A 178 3.59 -22.30 -4.35
CA PRO A 178 4.60 -22.20 -3.30
C PRO A 178 5.96 -22.67 -3.86
N PRO A 179 7.02 -21.84 -3.81
CA PRO A 179 8.34 -22.27 -4.26
C PRO A 179 8.90 -23.31 -3.29
N ASP A 180 9.56 -24.34 -3.82
CA ASP A 180 10.36 -25.26 -3.02
C ASP A 180 11.68 -24.58 -2.62
N LEU A 181 11.80 -24.25 -1.34
CA LEU A 181 13.00 -23.60 -0.81
C LEU A 181 14.21 -24.55 -0.76
N ASP A 182 13.98 -25.86 -0.61
CA ASP A 182 15.05 -26.86 -0.54
C ASP A 182 15.66 -27.09 -1.92
N GLU A 183 14.82 -27.17 -2.97
CA GLU A 183 15.31 -27.25 -4.35
C GLU A 183 16.16 -26.03 -4.71
N ARG A 184 15.75 -24.84 -4.28
CA ARG A 184 16.53 -23.61 -4.49
C ARG A 184 17.90 -23.67 -3.80
N ARG A 185 17.95 -24.14 -2.54
CA ARG A 185 19.22 -24.35 -1.82
C ARG A 185 20.12 -25.38 -2.49
N ARG A 186 19.55 -26.40 -3.13
CA ARG A 186 20.31 -27.44 -3.85
C ARG A 186 20.85 -26.97 -5.20
N THR A 187 20.15 -26.04 -5.85
CA THR A 187 20.50 -25.56 -7.21
C THR A 187 21.42 -24.34 -7.19
N GLU A 188 21.44 -23.57 -6.10
CA GLU A 188 22.47 -22.55 -5.88
C GLU A 188 23.82 -23.27 -5.64
N PRO A 189 24.87 -22.97 -6.44
CA PRO A 189 26.15 -23.65 -6.27
C PRO A 189 26.69 -23.38 -4.86
N PRO A 190 27.20 -24.42 -4.16
CA PRO A 190 27.74 -24.24 -2.83
C PRO A 190 28.82 -23.17 -2.85
N VAL A 191 28.68 -22.19 -1.97
CA VAL A 191 29.67 -21.12 -1.89
C VAL A 191 30.93 -21.68 -1.25
N ASP A 192 32.01 -21.77 -2.04
CA ASP A 192 33.30 -22.25 -1.55
C ASP A 192 33.95 -21.19 -0.64
N LEU A 193 33.69 -21.32 0.66
CA LEU A 193 34.29 -20.47 1.69
C LEU A 193 35.83 -20.56 1.70
N GLY A 194 36.41 -21.68 1.26
CA GLY A 194 37.85 -21.86 1.14
C GLY A 194 38.42 -20.96 0.03
N ALA A 195 37.81 -20.99 -1.15
CA ALA A 195 38.20 -20.11 -2.26
C ALA A 195 38.05 -18.62 -1.92
N LEU A 196 37.00 -18.23 -1.21
CA LEU A 196 36.80 -16.84 -0.77
C LEU A 196 37.81 -16.41 0.29
N ARG A 197 38.14 -17.27 1.25
CA ARG A 197 39.20 -17.00 2.23
C ARG A 197 40.56 -16.83 1.55
N GLN A 198 40.86 -17.67 0.55
CA GLN A 198 42.10 -17.57 -0.21
C GLN A 198 42.17 -16.24 -0.98
N ARG A 199 41.10 -15.86 -1.68
CA ARG A 199 41.01 -14.55 -2.36
C ARG A 199 41.21 -13.37 -1.42
N MET A 200 40.64 -13.43 -0.21
CA MET A 200 40.85 -12.40 0.81
C MET A 200 42.30 -12.35 1.28
N ALA A 201 42.95 -13.50 1.44
CA ALA A 201 44.36 -13.56 1.82
C ALA A 201 45.28 -13.02 0.69
N ASP A 202 44.98 -13.34 -0.56
CA ASP A 202 45.77 -12.88 -1.73
C ASP A 202 45.61 -11.38 -1.97
N ALA A 203 44.45 -10.80 -1.65
CA ALA A 203 44.18 -9.38 -1.74
C ALA A 203 44.78 -8.55 -0.58
N HIS A 204 45.43 -9.17 0.41
CA HIS A 204 45.95 -8.46 1.56
C HIS A 204 47.12 -7.52 1.17
N PRO A 205 47.21 -6.29 1.71
CA PRO A 205 48.29 -5.35 1.42
C PRO A 205 49.69 -5.92 1.64
N ASP A 206 49.90 -6.67 2.73
CA ASP A 206 51.17 -7.36 3.02
C ASP A 206 51.58 -8.42 1.98
N ARG A 207 50.68 -8.79 1.07
CA ARG A 207 50.95 -9.70 -0.06
C ARG A 207 50.93 -9.01 -1.42
N GLY A 208 50.93 -7.68 -1.44
CA GLY A 208 50.96 -6.87 -2.66
C GLY A 208 49.59 -6.54 -3.25
N GLY A 209 48.50 -6.82 -2.53
CA GLY A 209 47.15 -6.35 -2.88
C GLY A 209 46.90 -4.90 -2.45
N THR A 210 45.74 -4.36 -2.79
CA THR A 210 45.29 -3.04 -2.34
C THR A 210 44.22 -3.15 -1.24
N ASP A 211 44.13 -2.13 -0.38
CA ASP A 211 43.07 -2.05 0.64
C ASP A 211 41.66 -2.19 0.05
N ALA A 212 41.43 -1.63 -1.15
CA ALA A 212 40.16 -1.73 -1.85
C ALA A 212 39.82 -3.17 -2.27
N GLU A 213 40.81 -3.92 -2.77
CA GLU A 213 40.65 -5.33 -3.13
C GLU A 213 40.41 -6.19 -1.89
N PHE A 214 41.13 -5.91 -0.80
CA PHE A 214 40.94 -6.60 0.47
C PHE A 214 39.55 -6.37 1.04
N ILE A 215 39.06 -5.13 1.05
CA ILE A 215 37.71 -4.77 1.51
C ILE A 215 36.66 -5.50 0.67
N ALA A 216 36.78 -5.48 -0.66
CA ALA A 216 35.83 -6.15 -1.55
C ALA A 216 35.82 -7.68 -1.35
N ALA A 217 36.99 -8.30 -1.21
CA ALA A 217 37.12 -9.73 -0.95
C ALA A 217 36.57 -10.12 0.43
N ARG A 218 36.81 -9.29 1.45
CA ARG A 218 36.26 -9.46 2.79
C ARG A 218 34.74 -9.34 2.80
N THR A 219 34.18 -8.34 2.13
CA THR A 219 32.71 -8.21 1.98
C THR A 219 32.11 -9.44 1.30
N ALA A 220 32.76 -9.99 0.27
CA ALA A 220 32.30 -11.20 -0.39
C ALA A 220 32.37 -12.44 0.52
N TYR A 221 33.45 -12.60 1.28
CA TYR A 221 33.61 -13.68 2.27
C TYR A 221 32.58 -13.57 3.40
N ASP A 222 32.39 -12.38 3.97
CA ASP A 222 31.44 -12.18 5.07
C ASP A 222 30.00 -12.44 4.61
N ARG A 223 29.64 -11.98 3.40
CA ARG A 223 28.33 -12.28 2.78
C ARG A 223 28.12 -13.77 2.54
N ALA A 224 29.15 -14.46 2.06
CA ALA A 224 29.09 -15.90 1.82
C ALA A 224 29.01 -16.71 3.12
N ARG A 225 29.78 -16.32 4.13
CA ARG A 225 29.79 -16.94 5.45
C ARG A 225 28.44 -16.79 6.17
N GLN A 226 27.70 -15.71 5.90
CA GLN A 226 26.34 -15.52 6.39
C GLN A 226 25.30 -16.41 5.71
N LEU A 227 25.62 -16.99 4.53
CA LEU A 227 24.72 -17.85 3.75
C LEU A 227 24.94 -19.35 3.98
N THR A 228 25.97 -19.75 4.75
CA THR A 228 26.36 -21.14 5.01
C THR A 228 26.06 -21.53 6.45
#